data_AF-A0AAV0XT27-F1
#
_entry.id   AF-A0AAV0XT27-F1
#
_cell.length_a   1.000
_cell.length_b   1.000
_cell.length_c   1.000
_cell.angle_alpha   90.00
_cell.angle_beta   90.00
_cell.angle_gamma   90.00
#
_symmetry.space_group_name_H-M   'P 1'
#
loop_
_entity.id
_entity.type
_entity.pdbx_description
1 polymer ?
#
loop_
_entity_poly.entity_id
_entity_poly.type
_entity_poly.pdbx_seq_one_letter_code
_entity_poly.pdbx_strand_id
1 'polypeptide(L)'
;MRMNSMRLVSNCLIILLRAWPSSGKSCDRGKHRISSTSSARLNGDSYCVYCVDPDDTVEHTVFTCPRWLGDRVRMTEIMRRPPNAGDVEEILCFPLSHDLPEDGQARRRIIRQFETNRMEFIRMVETILSTKEKDEREEQALLRAQGNVRPP
;
A
#
# COMPACT_ATOMS: atom_id res chain seq x y z
N MET A 1 1.67 23.00 13.19
CA MET A 1 2.43 21.82 12.73
C MET A 1 1.49 20.96 11.89
N ARG A 2 1.60 20.98 10.55
CA ARG A 2 0.87 20.04 9.68
C ARG A 2 1.63 18.72 9.68
N MET A 3 1.15 17.74 10.44
CA MET A 3 1.55 16.34 10.21
C MET A 3 0.91 15.93 8.88
N ASN A 4 1.73 15.77 7.83
CA ASN A 4 1.25 15.38 6.50
C ASN A 4 0.35 14.14 6.61
N SER A 5 -0.83 14.22 6.02
CA SER A 5 -1.84 13.15 6.00
C SER A 5 -1.22 11.80 5.60
N MET A 6 -0.30 11.79 4.64
CA MET A 6 0.40 10.58 4.18
C MET A 6 1.29 9.90 5.23
N ARG A 7 1.86 10.62 6.20
CA ARG A 7 2.71 10.02 7.26
C ARG A 7 1.92 9.20 8.27
N LEU A 8 0.74 9.72 8.65
CA LEU A 8 -0.21 8.97 9.47
C LEU A 8 -0.77 7.80 8.69
N VAL A 9 -1.13 8.00 7.42
CA VAL A 9 -1.69 6.95 6.56
C VAL A 9 -0.68 5.83 6.31
N SER A 10 0.61 6.11 6.06
CA SER A 10 1.67 5.10 5.86
C SER A 10 1.85 4.22 7.09
N ASN A 11 2.08 4.82 8.27
CA ASN A 11 2.30 4.06 9.50
C ASN A 11 1.06 3.27 9.92
N CYS A 12 -0.13 3.88 9.85
CA CYS A 12 -1.37 3.16 10.14
C CYS A 12 -1.63 2.03 9.15
N LEU A 13 -1.39 2.24 7.84
CA LEU A 13 -1.61 1.21 6.83
C LEU A 13 -0.64 0.04 6.98
N ILE A 14 0.64 0.29 7.25
CA ILE A 14 1.63 -0.77 7.50
C ILE A 14 1.26 -1.59 8.75
N ILE A 15 0.87 -0.92 9.83
CA ILE A 15 0.40 -1.59 11.05
C ILE A 15 -0.86 -2.42 10.76
N LEU A 16 -1.83 -1.87 10.04
CA LEU A 16 -3.07 -2.56 9.68
C LEU A 16 -2.84 -3.74 8.73
N LEU A 17 -1.92 -3.63 7.77
CA LEU A 17 -1.55 -4.71 6.86
C LEU A 17 -0.93 -5.89 7.62
N ARG A 18 -0.07 -5.60 8.61
CA ARG A 18 0.53 -6.63 9.47
C ARG A 18 -0.47 -7.24 10.44
N ALA A 19 -1.37 -6.42 11.00
CA ALA A 19 -2.41 -6.84 11.93
C ALA A 19 -3.63 -7.49 11.23
N TRP A 20 -3.71 -7.45 9.89
CA TRP A 20 -4.80 -8.04 9.13
C TRP A 20 -4.92 -9.53 9.43
N PRO A 21 -6.09 -10.00 9.91
CA PRO A 21 -6.20 -11.31 10.55
C PRO A 21 -5.85 -12.44 9.59
N SER A 22 -4.79 -13.18 9.92
CA SER A 22 -4.43 -14.47 9.29
C SER A 22 -5.30 -15.63 9.79
N SER A 23 -6.02 -15.44 10.90
CA SER A 23 -6.93 -16.45 11.43
C SER A 23 -8.21 -16.44 10.60
N GLY A 24 -8.59 -17.55 9.97
CA GLY A 24 -9.76 -17.75 9.08
C GLY A 24 -11.15 -17.47 9.67
N LYS A 25 -11.30 -16.39 10.44
CA LYS A 25 -12.55 -15.71 10.73
C LYS A 25 -12.85 -14.89 9.47
N SER A 26 -13.84 -15.35 8.72
CA SER A 26 -14.41 -14.76 7.50
C SER A 26 -14.00 -13.30 7.29
N CYS A 27 -13.08 -13.07 6.36
CA CYS A 27 -12.99 -11.77 5.71
C CYS A 27 -14.37 -11.57 5.07
N ASP A 28 -15.14 -10.58 5.55
CA ASP A 28 -16.51 -10.35 5.06
C ASP A 28 -16.37 -9.82 3.62
N ARG A 29 -16.24 -10.74 2.65
CA ARG A 29 -15.81 -10.50 1.24
C ARG A 29 -16.76 -9.62 0.41
N GLY A 30 -17.64 -8.87 1.08
CA GLY A 30 -18.67 -8.02 0.49
C GLY A 30 -18.73 -6.60 1.05
N LYS A 31 -17.85 -6.20 1.97
CA LYS A 31 -17.90 -4.85 2.59
C LYS A 31 -16.60 -4.04 2.47
N HIS A 32 -15.53 -4.65 1.99
CA HIS A 32 -14.21 -4.02 1.95
C HIS A 32 -13.82 -3.58 0.53
N ARG A 33 -14.77 -3.04 -0.24
CA ARG A 33 -14.36 -2.06 -1.25
C ARG A 33 -13.70 -0.94 -0.46
N ILE A 34 -12.42 -0.68 -0.70
CA ILE A 34 -11.79 0.58 -0.29
C ILE A 34 -12.56 1.66 -1.04
N SER A 35 -13.69 2.05 -0.46
CA SER A 35 -14.46 3.19 -0.90
C SER A 35 -13.66 4.35 -0.36
N SER A 36 -12.74 4.85 -1.17
CA SER A 36 -12.17 6.17 -1.03
C SER A 36 -13.32 7.16 -1.17
N THR A 37 -14.20 7.26 -0.17
CA THR A 37 -15.06 8.43 -0.01
C THR A 37 -14.10 9.55 0.32
N SER A 38 -13.74 10.26 -0.74
CA SER A 38 -13.06 11.55 -0.74
C SER A 38 -13.48 12.36 0.48
N SER A 39 -12.58 12.44 1.46
CA SER A 39 -12.67 13.47 2.48
C SER A 39 -12.60 14.81 1.76
N ALA A 40 -13.51 15.70 2.14
CA ALA A 40 -13.84 16.96 1.49
C ALA A 40 -12.64 17.68 0.84
N ARG A 41 -12.82 18.08 -0.42
CA ARG A 41 -11.96 19.06 -1.09
C ARG A 41 -11.90 20.33 -0.25
N LEU A 42 -10.75 20.58 0.37
CA LEU A 42 -10.35 21.90 0.87
C LEU A 42 -8.85 22.11 0.61
N ASN A 43 -8.59 22.61 -0.61
CA ASN A 43 -7.50 23.52 -0.98
C ASN A 43 -6.03 23.03 -0.90
N GLY A 44 -5.45 22.82 -2.10
CA GLY A 44 -4.01 22.92 -2.39
C GLY A 44 -3.43 21.69 -3.08
N ASP A 45 -3.56 21.62 -4.42
CA ASP A 45 -2.67 20.93 -5.37
C ASP A 45 -1.83 19.76 -4.80
N SER A 46 -2.45 18.69 -4.31
CA SER A 46 -1.71 17.49 -3.92
C SER A 46 -1.43 16.64 -5.15
N TYR A 47 -0.49 17.09 -5.97
CA TYR A 47 0.02 16.30 -7.09
C TYR A 47 1.10 15.34 -6.60
N CYS A 48 1.19 14.18 -7.23
CA CYS A 48 2.28 13.26 -7.01
C CYS A 48 3.58 13.89 -7.50
N VAL A 49 4.50 14.23 -6.60
CA VAL A 49 5.77 14.93 -6.92
C VAL A 49 6.65 14.17 -7.92
N TYR A 50 6.45 12.87 -8.08
CA TYR A 50 7.26 12.02 -8.96
C TYR A 50 6.75 11.94 -10.41
N CYS A 51 5.45 12.17 -10.64
CA CYS A 51 4.85 12.04 -11.98
C CYS A 51 3.83 13.11 -12.34
N VAL A 52 3.64 14.10 -11.46
CA VAL A 52 2.76 15.26 -11.63
C VAL A 52 1.28 14.88 -11.84
N ASP A 53 0.92 13.65 -11.47
CA ASP A 53 -0.47 13.20 -11.44
C ASP A 53 -1.24 14.02 -10.39
N PRO A 54 -2.47 14.50 -10.70
CA PRO A 54 -3.26 15.32 -9.77
C PRO A 54 -3.70 14.57 -8.51
N ASP A 55 -3.65 13.24 -8.50
CA ASP A 55 -4.07 12.41 -7.38
C ASP A 55 -2.86 11.86 -6.61
N ASP A 56 -2.38 12.60 -5.61
CA ASP A 56 -1.37 12.08 -4.68
C ASP A 56 -1.96 11.16 -3.59
N THR A 57 -2.62 10.09 -4.02
CA THR A 57 -3.26 9.11 -3.12
C THR A 57 -2.33 7.92 -2.83
N VAL A 58 -2.66 7.12 -1.81
CA VAL A 58 -1.96 5.84 -1.56
C VAL A 58 -2.17 4.89 -2.73
N GLU A 59 -3.38 4.84 -3.27
CA GLU A 59 -3.71 3.98 -4.42
C GLU A 59 -2.85 4.35 -5.63
N HIS A 60 -2.78 5.64 -5.96
CA HIS A 60 -1.88 6.15 -6.99
C HIS A 60 -0.43 5.77 -6.69
N THR A 61 0.06 6.06 -5.47
CA THR A 61 1.45 5.80 -5.07
C THR A 61 1.82 4.33 -5.23
N VAL A 62 0.99 3.41 -4.73
CA VAL A 62 1.28 1.97 -4.70
C VAL A 62 1.09 1.31 -6.06
N PHE A 63 0.00 1.61 -6.77
CA PHE A 63 -0.41 0.85 -7.96
C PHE A 63 -0.13 1.56 -9.29
N THR A 64 -0.15 2.89 -9.33
CA THR A 64 -0.15 3.65 -10.60
C THR A 64 1.18 4.35 -10.86
N CYS A 65 1.74 5.03 -9.86
CA CYS A 65 2.87 5.93 -10.00
C CYS A 65 4.10 5.23 -10.64
N PRO A 66 4.60 5.70 -11.79
CA PRO A 66 5.70 5.05 -12.53
C PRO A 66 7.02 4.93 -11.74
N ARG A 67 7.24 5.82 -10.76
CA ARG A 67 8.41 5.82 -9.88
C ARG A 67 8.65 4.47 -9.19
N TRP A 68 7.59 3.71 -8.92
CA TRP A 68 7.62 2.47 -8.14
C TRP A 68 7.45 1.21 -9.00
N LEU A 69 7.65 1.30 -10.32
CA LEU A 69 7.58 0.13 -11.21
C LEU A 69 8.55 -0.98 -10.78
N GLY A 70 9.77 -0.62 -10.38
CA GLY A 70 10.78 -1.57 -9.90
C GLY A 70 10.33 -2.32 -8.63
N ASP A 71 9.75 -1.61 -7.67
CA ASP A 71 9.24 -2.20 -6.43
C ASP A 71 8.04 -3.14 -6.67
N ARG A 72 7.28 -2.92 -7.76
CA ARG A 72 6.15 -3.78 -8.18
C ARG A 72 6.56 -5.04 -8.94
N VAL A 73 7.83 -5.20 -9.34
CA VAL A 73 8.27 -6.31 -10.21
C VAL A 73 7.93 -7.66 -9.61
N ARG A 74 8.27 -7.89 -8.35
CA ARG A 74 8.06 -9.21 -7.72
C ARG A 74 6.58 -9.59 -7.66
N MET A 75 5.71 -8.64 -7.32
CA MET A 75 4.26 -8.88 -7.33
C MET A 75 3.73 -9.09 -8.75
N THR A 76 4.27 -8.37 -9.73
CA THR A 76 3.90 -8.55 -11.14
C THR A 76 4.25 -9.96 -11.64
N GLU A 77 5.40 -10.50 -11.22
CA GLU A 77 5.81 -11.87 -11.55
C GLU A 77 4.90 -12.92 -10.91
N ILE A 78 4.52 -12.72 -9.64
CA ILE A 78 3.61 -13.60 -8.90
C ILE A 78 2.22 -13.63 -9.56
N MET A 79 1.70 -12.45 -9.91
CA MET A 79 0.34 -12.29 -10.43
C MET A 79 0.25 -12.46 -11.95
N ARG A 80 1.38 -12.47 -12.66
CA ARG A 80 1.47 -12.44 -14.14
C ARG A 80 0.82 -11.22 -14.78
N ARG A 81 0.58 -10.18 -13.98
CA ARG A 81 0.07 -8.86 -14.37
C ARG A 81 0.40 -7.85 -13.27
N PRO A 82 0.39 -6.54 -13.55
CA PRO A 82 0.53 -5.54 -12.49
C PRO A 82 -0.56 -5.70 -11.40
N PRO A 83 -0.20 -5.55 -10.12
CA PRO A 83 -1.18 -5.50 -9.04
C PRO A 83 -2.01 -4.21 -9.13
N ASN A 84 -3.28 -4.28 -8.72
CA ASN A 84 -4.21 -3.16 -8.63
C ASN A 84 -4.98 -3.19 -7.29
N ALA A 85 -5.72 -2.11 -7.00
CA ALA A 85 -6.44 -1.97 -5.74
C ALA A 85 -7.51 -3.06 -5.48
N GLY A 86 -8.11 -3.62 -6.54
CA GLY A 86 -9.08 -4.72 -6.44
C GLY A 86 -8.47 -6.03 -5.98
N ASP A 87 -7.15 -6.20 -6.11
CA ASP A 87 -6.46 -7.44 -5.72
C ASP A 87 -6.17 -7.52 -4.22
N VAL A 88 -6.25 -6.39 -3.52
CA VAL A 88 -5.84 -6.25 -2.12
C VAL A 88 -6.60 -7.22 -1.23
N GLU A 89 -7.91 -7.34 -1.45
CA GLU A 89 -8.74 -8.23 -0.67
C GLU A 89 -8.32 -9.69 -0.87
N GLU A 90 -8.21 -10.14 -2.12
CA GLU A 90 -7.81 -11.51 -2.45
C GLU A 90 -6.40 -11.84 -1.94
N ILE A 91 -5.47 -10.88 -1.97
CA ILE A 91 -4.08 -11.12 -1.54
C ILE A 91 -3.95 -11.15 -0.02
N LEU A 92 -4.70 -10.33 0.71
CA LEU A 92 -4.59 -10.22 2.17
C LEU A 92 -5.49 -11.19 2.93
N CYS A 93 -6.62 -11.57 2.35
CA CYS A 93 -7.64 -12.39 2.98
C CYS A 93 -7.40 -13.88 2.76
N PHE A 94 -7.15 -14.63 3.84
CA PHE A 94 -6.86 -16.05 3.78
C PHE A 94 -8.00 -16.85 3.10
N PRO A 95 -7.70 -17.85 2.25
CA PRO A 95 -8.72 -18.66 1.59
C PRO A 95 -9.60 -19.37 2.63
N LEU A 96 -10.91 -19.39 2.40
CA LEU A 96 -11.82 -20.03 3.33
C LEU A 96 -11.61 -21.54 3.34
N SER A 97 -11.90 -22.17 4.48
CA SER A 97 -11.71 -23.62 4.64
C SER A 97 -12.45 -24.45 3.60
N HIS A 98 -13.60 -23.98 3.11
CA HIS A 98 -14.37 -24.66 2.05
C HIS A 98 -13.85 -24.42 0.63
N ASP A 99 -13.00 -23.41 0.44
CA ASP A 99 -12.32 -23.14 -0.84
C ASP A 99 -11.07 -24.01 -1.01
N LEU A 100 -10.64 -24.71 0.06
CA LEU A 100 -9.44 -25.52 0.08
C LEU A 100 -9.77 -26.99 -0.25
N PRO A 101 -8.89 -27.68 -1.00
CA PRO A 101 -9.08 -29.11 -1.28
C PRO A 101 -8.96 -29.94 0.00
N GLU A 102 -9.66 -31.07 0.02
CA GLU A 102 -9.57 -32.05 1.12
C GLU A 102 -8.19 -32.73 1.17
N ASP A 103 -7.51 -32.87 0.02
CA ASP A 103 -6.15 -33.38 -0.03
C ASP A 103 -5.20 -32.48 0.78
N GLY A 104 -4.61 -33.06 1.84
CA GLY A 104 -3.72 -32.36 2.74
C GLY A 104 -2.48 -31.79 2.06
N GLN A 105 -1.95 -32.43 1.00
CA GLN A 105 -0.77 -31.90 0.31
C GLN A 105 -1.12 -30.71 -0.59
N ALA A 106 -2.17 -30.82 -1.39
CA ALA A 106 -2.69 -29.72 -2.20
C ALA A 106 -3.09 -28.51 -1.31
N ARG A 107 -3.77 -28.78 -0.19
CA ARG A 107 -4.13 -27.74 0.79
C ARG A 107 -2.92 -27.00 1.31
N ARG A 108 -1.86 -27.71 1.73
CA ARG A 108 -0.61 -27.09 2.21
C ARG A 108 0.07 -26.25 1.13
N ARG A 109 0.06 -26.69 -0.13
CA ARG A 109 0.66 -25.93 -1.25
C ARG A 109 -0.07 -24.61 -1.47
N ILE A 110 -1.41 -24.62 -1.49
CA ILE A 110 -2.23 -23.42 -1.68
C ILE A 110 -2.02 -22.44 -0.52
N ILE A 111 -2.04 -22.93 0.73
CA ILE A 111 -1.80 -22.09 1.91
C ILE A 111 -0.41 -21.43 1.85
N ARG A 112 0.64 -22.19 1.55
CA ARG A 112 2.00 -21.65 1.45
C ARG A 112 2.11 -20.59 0.33
N GLN A 113 1.45 -20.82 -0.80
CA GLN A 113 1.43 -19.85 -1.89
C GLN A 113 0.73 -18.56 -1.45
N PHE A 114 -0.41 -18.68 -0.75
CA PHE A 114 -1.14 -17.56 -0.22
C PHE A 114 -0.29 -16.72 0.76
N GLU A 115 0.37 -17.38 1.71
CA GLU A 115 1.27 -16.73 2.68
C GLU A 115 2.41 -16.00 1.97
N THR A 116 2.99 -16.62 0.94
CA THR A 116 4.06 -16.02 0.13
C THR A 116 3.55 -14.77 -0.60
N ASN A 117 2.39 -14.85 -1.26
CA ASN A 117 1.79 -13.72 -1.98
C ASN A 117 1.49 -12.56 -1.02
N ARG A 118 0.89 -12.85 0.14
CA ARG A 118 0.60 -11.86 1.17
C ARG A 118 1.87 -11.17 1.67
N MET A 119 2.91 -11.95 1.97
CA MET A 119 4.19 -11.42 2.47
C MET A 119 4.86 -10.51 1.42
N GLU A 120 4.91 -10.93 0.17
CA GLU A 120 5.52 -10.14 -0.92
C GLU A 120 4.74 -8.85 -1.19
N PHE A 121 3.40 -8.90 -1.10
CA PHE A 121 2.57 -7.71 -1.21
C PHE A 121 2.80 -6.73 -0.06
N ILE A 122 2.82 -7.21 1.19
CA ILE A 122 3.11 -6.36 2.36
C ILE A 122 4.48 -5.71 2.21
N ARG A 123 5.50 -6.50 1.82
CA ARG A 123 6.86 -5.98 1.59
C ARG A 123 6.90 -4.89 0.52
N MET A 124 6.18 -5.08 -0.59
CA MET A 124 6.08 -4.10 -1.65
C MET A 124 5.47 -2.78 -1.13
N VAL A 125 4.30 -2.85 -0.47
CA VAL A 125 3.62 -1.66 0.05
C VAL A 125 4.46 -0.94 1.10
N GLU A 126 5.07 -1.70 2.02
CA GLU A 126 5.96 -1.15 3.06
C GLU A 126 7.16 -0.42 2.45
N THR A 127 7.81 -1.02 1.45
CA THR A 127 9.00 -0.42 0.80
C THR A 127 8.63 0.88 0.11
N ILE A 128 7.54 0.89 -0.65
CA ILE A 128 7.07 2.08 -1.39
C ILE A 128 6.72 3.21 -0.42
N LEU A 129 5.85 2.94 0.55
CA LEU A 129 5.34 3.98 1.44
C LEU A 129 6.39 4.47 2.43
N SER A 130 7.28 3.61 2.92
CA SER A 130 8.38 4.03 3.80
C SER A 130 9.41 4.88 3.06
N THR A 131 9.73 4.53 1.81
CA THR A 131 10.64 5.33 0.99
C THR A 131 10.03 6.70 0.70
N LYS A 132 8.77 6.74 0.24
CA LYS A 132 8.09 8.03 0.00
C LYS A 132 8.03 8.90 1.25
N GLU A 133 7.68 8.32 2.40
CA GLU A 133 7.63 9.06 3.67
C GLU A 133 9.00 9.66 4.03
N LYS A 134 10.09 8.93 3.75
CA LYS A 134 11.45 9.39 3.98
C LYS A 134 11.80 10.55 3.06
N ASP A 135 11.52 10.44 1.77
CA ASP A 135 11.77 11.50 0.78
C ASP A 135 11.04 12.80 1.19
N GLU A 136 9.76 12.71 1.55
CA GLU A 136 8.96 13.86 2.04
C GLU A 136 9.50 14.43 3.36
N ARG A 137 10.16 13.61 4.19
CA ARG A 137 10.79 14.06 5.44
C ARG A 137 12.04 14.88 5.17
N GLU A 138 12.86 14.42 4.23
CA GLU A 138 14.08 15.11 3.83
C GLU A 138 13.76 16.43 3.13
N GLU A 139 12.79 16.44 2.21
CA GLU A 139 12.33 17.66 1.55
C GLU A 139 11.86 18.72 2.55
N GLN A 140 11.02 18.32 3.52
CA GLN A 140 10.58 19.25 4.57
C GLN A 140 11.72 19.76 5.45
N ALA A 141 12.74 18.94 5.70
CA ALA A 141 13.91 19.37 6.47
C ALA A 141 14.71 20.42 5.69
N LEU A 142 14.91 20.21 4.38
CA LEU A 142 15.58 21.17 3.49
C LEU A 142 14.81 22.49 3.39
N LEU A 143 13.48 22.44 3.22
CA LEU A 143 12.64 23.65 3.16
C LEU A 143 12.71 24.46 4.46
N ARG A 144 12.73 23.80 5.62
CA ARG A 144 12.92 24.48 6.92
C ARG A 144 14.30 25.09 7.06
N ALA A 145 15.35 24.39 6.61
CA ALA A 145 16.72 24.89 6.64
C ALA A 145 16.89 26.13 5.74
N GLN A 146 16.31 26.11 4.53
CA GLN A 146 16.35 27.22 3.58
C GLN A 146 15.53 28.43 4.06
N GLY A 147 14.36 28.20 4.69
CA GLY A 147 13.56 29.25 5.31
C GLY A 147 14.23 29.93 6.52
N ASN A 148 15.30 29.32 7.08
CA ASN A 148 16.12 29.89 8.15
C ASN A 148 17.36 30.66 7.65
N VAL A 149 17.59 30.74 6.34
CA VAL A 149 18.65 31.58 5.77
C VAL A 149 18.14 33.02 5.72
N ARG A 150 18.52 33.82 6.72
CA ARG A 150 18.30 35.27 6.71
C ARG A 150 19.11 35.86 5.55
N PRO A 151 18.50 36.60 4.60
CA PRO A 151 19.30 37.31 3.59
C PRO A 151 20.18 38.36 4.30
N PRO A 152 21.34 38.71 3.71
CA PRO A 152 22.31 39.62 4.30
C PRO A 152 21.71 41.00 4.62
#